data_AF-A0A1I0JM95-F1
#
_entry.id   AF-A0A1I0JM95-F1
#
_cell.length_a   1.000
_cell.length_b   1.000
_cell.length_c   1.000
_cell.angle_alpha   90.00
_cell.angle_beta   90.00
_cell.angle_gamma   90.00
#
_symmetry.space_group_name_H-M   'P 1'
#
loop_
_entity.id
_entity.type
_entity.pdbx_description
1 polymer ?
#
loop_
_entity_poly.entity_id
_entity_poly.type
_entity_poly.pdbx_seq_one_letter_code
_entity_poly.pdbx_strand_id
1 'polypeptide(L)'
;MGLAALAAMVALQVASGISAEPVRFTGIVVAVLAVSAIGFAAAGWGARRTLAAFGAVVAAGYAAEAVGVRTGFPFGEYHYTGLLWPQLGGVPVVVALAWGGMGLAAYGVAAAVATGRPRIAVGAFALTAWDLFLDPQMVGLGLWTWAEQGAYRGIPLTNFAGWLLVSALVMLLLERILGGGPRPSRGLAGVYTTMAVMETVGFAAVFQPPDPLVAAAGGMSMGAFAALAWRRLWRK
;
A
#
# COMPACT_ATOMS: atom_id res chain seq x y z
N MET A 1 14.41 13.61 6.02
CA MET A 1 13.00 13.30 6.37
C MET A 1 12.60 11.88 5.99
N GLY A 2 12.67 11.46 4.71
CA GLY A 2 12.21 10.13 4.27
C GLY A 2 12.79 8.93 5.02
N LEU A 3 14.12 8.90 5.21
CA LEU A 3 14.81 7.80 5.92
C LEU A 3 14.45 7.74 7.41
N ALA A 4 14.41 8.88 8.10
CA ALA A 4 14.03 8.94 9.51
C ALA A 4 12.59 8.46 9.72
N ALA A 5 11.67 8.88 8.84
CA ALA A 5 10.29 8.38 8.86
C ALA A 5 10.22 6.88 8.55
N LEU A 6 11.02 6.36 7.60
CA LEU A 6 11.08 4.91 7.34
C LEU A 6 11.54 4.13 8.57
N ALA A 7 12.61 4.58 9.24
CA ALA A 7 13.09 3.95 10.47
C ALA A 7 12.05 4.00 11.60
N ALA A 8 11.36 5.14 11.77
CA ALA A 8 10.27 5.27 12.72
C ALA A 8 9.08 4.35 12.39
N MET A 9 8.72 4.22 11.12
CA MET A 9 7.67 3.31 10.65
C MET A 9 8.03 1.85 10.94
N VAL A 10 9.29 1.43 10.73
CA VAL A 10 9.77 0.09 11.10
C VAL A 10 9.66 -0.13 12.60
N ALA A 11 10.12 0.82 13.42
CA ALA A 11 10.05 0.72 14.88
C ALA A 11 8.59 0.60 15.37
N LEU A 12 7.67 1.37 14.77
CA LEU A 12 6.24 1.32 15.08
C LEU A 12 5.60 -0.01 14.67
N GLN A 13 5.99 -0.59 13.53
CA GLN A 13 5.51 -1.91 13.12
C GLN A 13 6.00 -3.02 14.05
N VAL A 14 7.28 -2.97 14.48
CA VAL A 14 7.81 -3.90 15.48
C VAL A 14 7.06 -3.76 16.79
N ALA A 15 6.86 -2.52 17.27
CA ALA A 15 6.10 -2.25 18.49
C ALA A 15 4.64 -2.75 18.38
N SER A 16 4.01 -2.58 17.22
CA SER A 16 2.67 -3.11 16.94
C SER A 16 2.64 -4.64 17.02
N GLY A 17 3.62 -5.32 16.43
CA GLY A 17 3.66 -6.78 16.37
C GLY A 17 3.83 -7.48 17.73
N ILE A 18 4.43 -6.80 18.71
CA ILE A 18 4.60 -7.31 20.08
C ILE A 18 3.56 -6.76 21.07
N SER A 19 2.67 -5.87 20.61
CA SER A 19 1.65 -5.26 21.46
C SER A 19 0.45 -6.18 21.64
N ALA A 20 -0.18 -6.14 22.82
CA ALA A 20 -1.50 -6.72 23.04
C ALA A 20 -2.62 -5.94 22.31
N GLU A 21 -2.36 -4.69 21.93
CA GLU A 21 -3.33 -3.77 21.32
C GLU A 21 -2.79 -3.20 20.00
N PRO A 22 -2.49 -4.05 19.00
CA PRO A 22 -1.82 -3.66 17.75
C PRO A 22 -2.58 -2.59 16.96
N VAL A 23 -3.92 -2.59 17.04
CA VAL A 23 -4.80 -1.66 16.30
C VAL A 23 -4.48 -0.19 16.59
N ARG A 24 -3.97 0.14 17.79
CA ARG A 24 -3.61 1.52 18.17
C ARG A 24 -2.46 2.08 17.33
N PHE A 25 -1.63 1.23 16.74
CA PHE A 25 -0.47 1.62 15.95
C PHE A 25 -0.81 1.84 14.48
N THR A 26 -1.86 1.21 13.95
CA THR A 26 -2.20 1.20 12.52
C THR A 26 -2.26 2.62 11.92
N GLY A 27 -2.96 3.53 12.59
CA GLY A 27 -3.07 4.94 12.18
C GLY A 27 -1.72 5.63 12.03
N ILE A 28 -0.85 5.47 13.03
CA ILE A 28 0.45 6.13 13.09
C ILE A 28 1.41 5.49 12.10
N VAL A 29 1.42 4.16 11.97
CA VAL A 29 2.24 3.43 10.98
C VAL A 29 1.95 3.93 9.58
N VAL A 30 0.68 4.03 9.18
CA VAL A 30 0.30 4.49 7.84
C VAL A 30 0.65 5.97 7.64
N ALA A 31 0.43 6.83 8.65
CA ALA A 31 0.81 8.23 8.56
C ALA A 31 2.33 8.41 8.37
N VAL A 32 3.14 7.68 9.14
CA VAL A 32 4.61 7.76 9.05
C VAL A 32 5.12 7.12 7.74
N LEU A 33 4.48 6.05 7.26
CA LEU A 33 4.70 5.48 5.93
C LEU A 33 4.48 6.53 4.83
N ALA A 34 3.35 7.24 4.88
CA ALA A 34 3.03 8.31 3.94
C ALA A 34 4.06 9.45 4.00
N VAL A 35 4.47 9.88 5.20
CA VAL A 35 5.54 10.90 5.37
C VAL A 35 6.87 10.42 4.78
N SER A 36 7.21 9.14 4.96
CA SER A 36 8.41 8.55 4.36
C SER A 36 8.38 8.60 2.83
N ALA A 37 7.27 8.12 2.24
CA ALA A 37 7.07 8.09 0.80
C ALA A 37 7.07 9.51 0.20
N ILE A 38 6.36 10.46 0.82
CA ILE A 38 6.38 11.87 0.43
C ILE A 38 7.80 12.44 0.51
N GLY A 39 8.54 12.15 1.58
CA GLY A 39 9.91 12.64 1.75
C GLY A 39 10.85 12.16 0.64
N PHE A 40 10.79 10.88 0.27
CA PHE A 40 11.59 10.35 -0.83
C PHE A 40 11.11 10.83 -2.21
N ALA A 41 9.81 10.97 -2.42
CA ALA A 41 9.28 11.51 -3.66
C ALA A 41 9.60 13.00 -3.82
N ALA A 42 9.47 13.82 -2.77
CA ALA A 42 9.81 15.24 -2.79
C ALA A 42 11.28 15.50 -3.12
N ALA A 43 12.20 14.62 -2.70
CA ALA A 43 13.61 14.70 -3.08
C ALA A 43 13.83 14.49 -4.59
N GLY A 44 12.97 13.70 -5.26
CA GLY A 44 13.06 13.40 -6.69
C GLY A 44 12.28 14.36 -7.59
N TRP A 45 11.07 14.76 -7.20
CA TRP A 45 10.13 15.54 -8.04
C TRP A 45 9.80 16.93 -7.50
N GLY A 46 10.32 17.29 -6.32
CA GLY A 46 10.01 18.54 -5.62
C GLY A 46 8.71 18.47 -4.82
N ALA A 47 8.67 19.17 -3.69
CA ALA A 47 7.56 19.09 -2.73
C ALA A 47 6.20 19.41 -3.34
N ARG A 48 6.09 20.46 -4.18
CA ARG A 48 4.81 20.89 -4.77
C ARG A 48 4.17 19.80 -5.62
N ARG A 49 4.95 19.17 -6.53
CA ARG A 49 4.44 18.11 -7.41
C ARG A 49 4.11 16.86 -6.61
N THR A 50 4.95 16.49 -5.64
CA THR A 50 4.71 15.36 -4.77
C THR A 50 3.43 15.51 -3.95
N LEU A 51 3.21 16.67 -3.32
CA LEU A 51 1.99 16.91 -2.53
C LEU A 51 0.74 16.95 -3.41
N ALA A 52 0.82 17.51 -4.61
CA ALA A 52 -0.29 17.47 -5.57
C ALA A 52 -0.60 16.02 -6.01
N ALA A 53 0.41 15.23 -6.31
CA ALA A 53 0.27 13.83 -6.71
C ALA A 53 -0.28 12.97 -5.56
N PHE A 54 0.26 13.13 -4.35
CA PHE A 54 -0.21 12.45 -3.15
C PHE A 54 -1.67 12.81 -2.85
N GLY A 55 -2.03 14.09 -2.85
CA GLY A 55 -3.40 14.54 -2.63
C GLY A 55 -4.39 13.98 -3.67
N ALA A 56 -4.01 13.94 -4.94
CA ALA A 56 -4.84 13.36 -6.00
C ALA A 56 -5.07 11.86 -5.80
N VAL A 57 -4.03 11.11 -5.41
CA VAL A 57 -4.14 9.68 -5.13
C VAL A 57 -4.97 9.40 -3.89
N VAL A 58 -4.78 10.16 -2.80
CA VAL A 58 -5.58 10.06 -1.58
C VAL A 58 -7.06 10.32 -1.90
N ALA A 59 -7.36 11.35 -2.69
CA ALA A 59 -8.72 11.66 -3.10
C ALA A 59 -9.34 10.56 -3.97
N ALA A 60 -8.59 10.03 -4.95
CA ALA A 60 -9.07 8.96 -5.81
C ALA A 60 -9.29 7.64 -5.06
N GLY A 61 -8.36 7.27 -4.17
CA GLY A 61 -8.49 6.10 -3.29
C GLY A 61 -9.70 6.25 -2.38
N TYR A 62 -9.83 7.38 -1.67
CA TYR A 62 -11.01 7.66 -0.85
C TYR A 62 -12.32 7.60 -1.64
N ALA A 63 -12.36 8.14 -2.86
CA ALA A 63 -13.55 8.07 -3.70
C ALA A 63 -13.89 6.62 -4.07
N ALA A 64 -12.89 5.80 -4.41
CA ALA A 64 -13.09 4.37 -4.69
C ALA A 64 -13.63 3.63 -3.46
N GLU A 65 -13.06 3.85 -2.28
CA GLU A 65 -13.55 3.28 -1.01
C GLU A 65 -14.99 3.72 -0.70
N ALA A 66 -15.28 5.01 -0.88
CA ALA A 66 -16.60 5.55 -0.60
C ALA A 66 -17.67 5.04 -1.58
N VAL A 67 -17.30 4.69 -2.81
CA VAL A 67 -18.17 3.98 -3.75
C VAL A 67 -18.28 2.50 -3.36
N GLY A 68 -17.17 1.87 -2.98
CA GLY A 68 -17.09 0.49 -2.51
C GLY A 68 -18.02 0.20 -1.34
N VAL A 69 -17.91 0.96 -0.25
CA VAL A 69 -18.75 0.79 0.95
C VAL A 69 -20.25 0.98 0.65
N ARG A 70 -20.62 1.79 -0.35
CA ARG A 70 -22.03 2.06 -0.68
C ARG A 70 -22.64 1.11 -1.70
N THR A 71 -21.82 0.55 -2.58
CA THR A 71 -22.31 -0.16 -3.78
C THR A 71 -21.77 -1.57 -3.92
N GLY A 72 -20.77 -1.95 -3.12
CA GLY A 72 -19.99 -3.16 -3.31
C GLY A 72 -19.04 -3.12 -4.51
N PHE A 73 -19.06 -2.10 -5.36
CA PHE A 73 -18.13 -1.98 -6.49
C PHE A 73 -17.00 -0.98 -6.17
N PRO A 74 -15.71 -1.27 -6.44
CA PRO A 74 -15.22 -2.41 -7.23
C PRO A 74 -14.77 -3.62 -6.41
N PHE A 75 -14.80 -3.55 -5.07
CA PHE A 75 -14.10 -4.52 -4.21
C PHE A 75 -14.93 -5.78 -3.87
N GLY A 76 -16.25 -5.67 -3.87
CA GLY A 76 -17.18 -6.58 -3.19
C GLY A 76 -17.86 -5.85 -2.03
N GLU A 77 -18.86 -6.47 -1.41
CA GLU A 77 -19.54 -5.89 -0.25
C GLU A 77 -18.73 -6.11 1.03
N TYR A 78 -18.37 -5.00 1.70
CA TYR A 78 -17.62 -4.98 2.95
C TYR A 78 -18.02 -3.78 3.80
N HIS A 79 -17.71 -3.85 5.10
CA HIS A 79 -18.01 -2.78 6.05
C HIS A 79 -16.80 -2.52 6.95
N TYR A 80 -16.42 -1.25 7.07
CA TYR A 80 -15.45 -0.83 8.09
C TYR A 80 -16.09 -0.87 9.48
N THR A 81 -15.33 -1.36 10.46
CA THR A 81 -15.75 -1.33 11.87
C THR A 81 -15.39 0.03 12.49
N GLY A 82 -15.86 0.27 13.72
CA GLY A 82 -15.57 1.51 14.45
C GLY A 82 -14.12 1.62 14.99
N LEU A 83 -13.26 0.64 14.74
CA LEU A 83 -11.91 0.57 15.31
C LEU A 83 -10.93 1.56 14.66
N LEU A 84 -11.10 1.82 13.36
CA LEU A 84 -10.28 2.82 12.65
C LEU A 84 -11.02 4.16 12.61
N TRP A 85 -10.50 5.13 13.37
CA TRP A 85 -11.03 6.49 13.45
C TRP A 85 -9.91 7.51 13.19
N PRO A 86 -10.18 8.66 12.54
CA PRO A 86 -11.49 9.16 12.07
C PRO A 86 -11.97 8.53 10.77
N GLN A 87 -13.30 8.46 10.64
CA GLN A 87 -13.99 8.08 9.40
C GLN A 87 -14.73 9.27 8.81
N LEU A 88 -14.67 9.40 7.50
CA LEU A 88 -15.46 10.35 6.73
C LEU A 88 -16.38 9.56 5.82
N GLY A 89 -17.69 9.74 5.94
CA GLY A 89 -18.67 9.04 5.09
C GLY A 89 -18.59 7.51 5.18
N GLY A 90 -18.19 6.96 6.34
CA GLY A 90 -18.04 5.51 6.57
C GLY A 90 -16.68 4.92 6.14
N VAL A 91 -15.76 5.74 5.64
CA VAL A 91 -14.42 5.30 5.22
C VAL A 91 -13.36 5.90 6.15
N PRO A 92 -12.48 5.09 6.77
CA PRO A 92 -11.37 5.58 7.57
C PRO A 92 -10.39 6.43 6.76
N VAL A 93 -10.08 7.62 7.26
CA VAL A 93 -9.16 8.56 6.60
C VAL A 93 -7.77 7.94 6.41
N VAL A 94 -7.36 7.07 7.33
CA VAL A 94 -6.08 6.36 7.26
C VAL A 94 -5.98 5.47 6.00
N VAL A 95 -7.07 4.86 5.53
CA VAL A 95 -7.06 4.01 4.34
C VAL A 95 -6.75 4.85 3.10
N ALA A 96 -7.32 6.05 3.00
CA ALA A 96 -6.99 6.98 1.92
C ALA A 96 -5.50 7.38 1.94
N LEU A 97 -4.90 7.55 3.13
CA LEU A 97 -3.47 7.81 3.27
C LEU A 97 -2.60 6.60 2.86
N ALA A 98 -3.07 5.38 3.12
CA ALA A 98 -2.39 4.15 2.70
C ALA A 98 -2.28 4.07 1.17
N TRP A 99 -3.36 4.37 0.44
CA TRP A 99 -3.34 4.50 -1.02
C TRP A 99 -2.27 5.49 -1.49
N GLY A 100 -2.14 6.65 -0.85
CA GLY A 100 -1.12 7.65 -1.17
C GLY A 100 0.31 7.17 -0.91
N GLY A 101 0.56 6.63 0.29
CA GLY A 101 1.89 6.20 0.73
C GLY A 101 2.42 5.04 -0.10
N MET A 102 1.65 3.96 -0.18
CA MET A 102 2.02 2.78 -0.97
C MET A 102 1.91 3.02 -2.47
N GLY A 103 1.00 3.88 -2.92
CA GLY A 103 0.94 4.31 -4.32
C GLY A 103 2.24 4.97 -4.79
N LEU A 104 2.80 5.89 -3.99
CA LEU A 104 4.11 6.48 -4.29
C LEU A 104 5.24 5.43 -4.26
N ALA A 105 5.23 4.51 -3.30
CA ALA A 105 6.24 3.45 -3.20
C ALA A 105 6.21 2.52 -4.42
N ALA A 106 5.02 2.03 -4.80
CA ALA A 106 4.79 1.19 -5.98
C ALA A 106 5.11 1.92 -7.29
N TYR A 107 4.82 3.23 -7.39
CA TYR A 107 5.24 4.03 -8.54
C TYR A 107 6.77 4.15 -8.65
N GLY A 108 7.47 4.27 -7.52
CA GLY A 108 8.94 4.25 -7.49
C GLY A 108 9.53 2.93 -7.98
N VAL A 109 8.95 1.80 -7.57
CA VAL A 109 9.28 0.45 -8.08
C VAL A 109 9.02 0.37 -9.58
N ALA A 110 7.86 0.80 -10.04
CA ALA A 110 7.48 0.77 -11.45
C ALA A 110 8.42 1.62 -12.33
N ALA A 111 8.83 2.80 -11.84
CA ALA A 111 9.78 3.68 -12.51
C ALA A 111 11.20 3.10 -12.60
N ALA A 112 11.58 2.18 -11.70
CA ALA A 112 12.83 1.45 -11.79
C ALA A 112 12.76 0.28 -12.79
N VAL A 113 11.61 -0.41 -12.86
CA VAL A 113 11.43 -1.64 -13.64
C VAL A 113 11.12 -1.38 -15.11
N ALA A 114 10.25 -0.41 -15.41
CA ALA A 114 9.71 -0.18 -16.74
C ALA A 114 9.76 1.30 -17.15
N THR A 115 9.79 1.54 -18.46
CA THR A 115 9.71 2.87 -19.08
C THR A 115 8.48 2.98 -19.95
N GLY A 116 7.97 4.20 -20.18
CA GLY A 116 6.79 4.43 -21.00
C GLY A 116 5.49 3.89 -20.40
N ARG A 117 4.55 3.47 -21.26
CA ARG A 117 3.19 3.01 -20.88
C ARG A 117 3.17 1.75 -20.00
N PRO A 118 4.04 0.73 -20.18
CA PRO A 118 4.05 -0.47 -19.33
C PRO A 118 4.23 -0.21 -17.83
N ARG A 119 4.80 0.93 -17.45
CA ARG A 119 4.98 1.34 -16.05
C ARG A 119 3.66 1.43 -15.28
N ILE A 120 2.56 1.83 -15.93
CA ILE A 120 1.25 1.89 -15.29
C ILE A 120 0.83 0.49 -14.84
N ALA A 121 0.95 -0.50 -15.72
CA ALA A 121 0.63 -1.89 -15.41
C ALA A 121 1.55 -2.45 -14.31
N VAL A 122 2.87 -2.23 -14.41
CA VAL A 122 3.82 -2.69 -13.39
C VAL A 122 3.51 -2.09 -12.02
N GLY A 123 3.25 -0.78 -11.96
CA GLY A 123 2.89 -0.12 -10.71
C GLY A 123 1.55 -0.58 -10.15
N ALA A 124 0.57 -0.85 -11.03
CA ALA A 124 -0.74 -1.33 -10.62
C ALA A 124 -0.62 -2.71 -9.97
N PHE A 125 0.05 -3.66 -10.63
CA PHE A 125 0.30 -4.97 -10.06
C PHE A 125 1.16 -4.92 -8.79
N ALA A 126 2.16 -4.04 -8.72
CA ALA A 126 2.97 -3.88 -7.53
C ALA A 126 2.16 -3.36 -6.34
N LEU A 127 1.26 -2.39 -6.56
CA LEU A 127 0.38 -1.89 -5.51
C LEU A 127 -0.66 -2.93 -5.09
N THR A 128 -1.29 -3.63 -6.04
CA THR A 128 -2.22 -4.72 -5.76
C THR A 128 -1.57 -5.91 -5.06
N ALA A 129 -0.29 -6.19 -5.32
CA ALA A 129 0.43 -7.26 -4.62
C ALA A 129 0.49 -7.04 -3.10
N TRP A 130 0.41 -5.80 -2.64
CA TRP A 130 0.34 -5.46 -1.22
C TRP A 130 -0.96 -5.91 -0.56
N ASP A 131 -2.06 -5.95 -1.31
CA ASP A 131 -3.37 -6.36 -0.82
C ASP A 131 -3.40 -7.83 -0.35
N LEU A 132 -2.51 -8.66 -0.91
CA LEU A 132 -2.31 -10.04 -0.46
C LEU A 132 -1.88 -10.12 1.02
N PHE A 133 -1.31 -9.04 1.57
CA PHE A 133 -0.98 -8.91 2.99
C PHE A 133 -1.98 -8.05 3.74
N LEU A 134 -2.29 -6.87 3.19
CA LEU A 134 -3.10 -5.86 3.88
C LEU A 134 -4.43 -6.45 4.29
N ASP A 135 -5.16 -7.06 3.36
CA ASP A 135 -6.52 -7.48 3.59
C ASP A 135 -6.64 -8.61 4.65
N PRO A 136 -5.84 -9.70 4.57
CA PRO A 136 -5.81 -10.70 5.65
C PRO A 136 -5.45 -10.12 7.01
N GLN A 137 -4.54 -9.13 7.06
CA GLN A 137 -4.15 -8.51 8.32
C GLN A 137 -5.30 -7.70 8.91
N MET A 138 -5.96 -6.89 8.10
CA MET A 138 -6.99 -5.96 8.54
C MET A 138 -8.27 -6.71 8.93
N VAL A 139 -8.62 -7.78 8.22
CA VAL A 139 -9.69 -8.71 8.61
C VAL A 139 -9.34 -9.45 9.90
N GLY A 140 -8.10 -9.94 10.05
CA GLY A 140 -7.63 -10.58 11.27
C GLY A 140 -7.65 -9.67 12.50
N LEU A 141 -7.46 -8.36 12.29
CA LEU A 141 -7.58 -7.32 13.32
C LEU A 141 -9.02 -6.79 13.51
N GLY A 142 -9.99 -7.30 12.74
CA GLY A 142 -11.40 -6.88 12.83
C GLY A 142 -11.65 -5.45 12.38
N LEU A 143 -10.81 -4.87 11.51
CA LEU A 143 -10.94 -3.48 11.07
C LEU A 143 -11.99 -3.31 9.97
N TRP A 144 -12.21 -4.37 9.18
CA TRP A 144 -13.36 -4.50 8.28
C TRP A 144 -13.74 -5.96 8.14
N THR A 145 -14.97 -6.18 7.69
CA THR A 145 -15.52 -7.51 7.41
C THR A 145 -16.16 -7.55 6.02
N TRP A 146 -16.03 -8.71 5.37
CA TRP A 146 -16.67 -8.99 4.09
C TRP A 146 -18.07 -9.59 4.31
N ALA A 147 -19.02 -9.24 3.44
CA ALA A 147 -20.38 -9.79 3.50
C ALA A 147 -20.42 -11.29 3.13
N GLU A 148 -19.61 -11.68 2.14
CA GLU A 148 -19.47 -13.06 1.68
C GLU A 148 -18.04 -13.55 1.92
N GLN A 149 -17.89 -14.84 2.22
CA GLN A 149 -16.57 -15.45 2.37
C GLN A 149 -15.94 -15.69 0.99
N GLY A 150 -14.86 -14.97 0.72
CA GLY A 150 -14.07 -15.15 -0.49
C GLY A 150 -12.97 -16.21 -0.38
N ALA A 151 -12.37 -16.52 -1.54
CA ALA A 151 -11.46 -17.65 -1.71
C ALA A 151 -10.09 -17.48 -1.01
N TYR A 152 -9.64 -16.24 -0.78
CA TYR A 152 -8.33 -15.98 -0.17
C TYR A 152 -8.53 -15.46 1.25
N ARG A 153 -8.48 -16.34 2.26
CA ARG A 153 -8.66 -15.98 3.69
C ARG A 153 -9.96 -15.21 3.97
N GLY A 154 -11.03 -15.52 3.24
CA GLY A 154 -12.31 -14.85 3.36
C GLY A 154 -12.44 -13.60 2.48
N ILE A 155 -11.38 -13.19 1.77
CA ILE A 155 -11.39 -12.04 0.85
C ILE A 155 -11.87 -12.45 -0.56
N PRO A 156 -12.89 -11.78 -1.12
CA PRO A 156 -13.41 -12.04 -2.46
C PRO A 156 -12.40 -11.78 -3.57
N LEU A 157 -12.47 -12.56 -4.67
CA LEU A 157 -11.61 -12.32 -5.84
C LEU A 157 -11.92 -10.98 -6.53
N THR A 158 -13.14 -10.47 -6.37
CA THR A 158 -13.53 -9.13 -6.83
C THR A 158 -12.70 -8.05 -6.16
N ASN A 159 -12.25 -8.26 -4.91
CA ASN A 159 -11.44 -7.28 -4.20
C ASN A 159 -10.10 -7.07 -4.90
N PHE A 160 -9.38 -8.14 -5.21
CA PHE A 160 -8.11 -8.04 -5.94
C PHE A 160 -8.28 -7.44 -7.34
N ALA A 161 -9.40 -7.73 -8.03
CA ALA A 161 -9.71 -7.10 -9.31
C ALA A 161 -9.99 -5.60 -9.16
N GLY A 162 -10.72 -5.20 -8.11
CA GLY A 162 -10.98 -3.81 -7.75
C GLY A 162 -9.70 -3.07 -7.36
N TRP A 163 -8.85 -3.68 -6.55
CA TRP A 163 -7.52 -3.17 -6.23
C TRP A 163 -6.68 -2.95 -7.48
N LEU A 164 -6.71 -3.86 -8.46
CA LEU A 164 -5.98 -3.69 -9.71
C LEU A 164 -6.52 -2.51 -10.52
N LEU A 165 -7.84 -2.36 -10.60
CA LEU A 165 -8.50 -1.24 -11.27
C LEU A 165 -8.13 0.10 -10.62
N VAL A 166 -8.28 0.21 -9.30
CA VAL A 166 -7.98 1.43 -8.54
C VAL A 166 -6.48 1.73 -8.59
N SER A 167 -5.62 0.71 -8.47
CA SER A 167 -4.17 0.86 -8.58
C SER A 167 -3.76 1.36 -9.97
N ALA A 168 -4.41 0.91 -11.05
CA ALA A 168 -4.16 1.45 -12.39
C ALA A 168 -4.55 2.93 -12.50
N LEU A 169 -5.66 3.35 -11.90
CA LEU A 169 -6.05 4.76 -11.81
C LEU A 169 -5.02 5.57 -11.01
N VAL A 170 -4.58 5.06 -9.85
CA VAL A 170 -3.54 5.68 -9.02
C VAL A 170 -2.25 5.87 -9.83
N MET A 171 -1.78 4.84 -10.52
CA MET A 171 -0.58 4.94 -11.35
C MET A 171 -0.74 5.95 -12.49
N LEU A 172 -1.93 6.02 -13.11
CA LEU A 172 -2.22 7.02 -14.14
C LEU A 172 -2.16 8.45 -13.60
N LEU A 173 -2.72 8.70 -12.41
CA LEU A 173 -2.69 10.01 -11.76
C LEU A 173 -1.25 10.42 -11.40
N LEU A 174 -0.48 9.48 -10.82
CA LEU A 174 0.93 9.71 -10.50
C LEU A 174 1.75 9.99 -11.76
N GLU A 175 1.54 9.23 -12.84
CA GLU A 175 2.18 9.45 -14.13
C GLU A 175 1.88 10.84 -14.69
N ARG A 176 0.61 11.26 -14.64
CA ARG A 176 0.17 12.55 -15.17
C ARG A 176 0.74 13.74 -14.40
N ILE A 177 0.83 13.64 -13.07
CA ILE A 177 1.22 14.77 -12.21
C ILE A 177 2.75 14.84 -12.01
N LEU A 178 3.39 13.69 -11.81
CA LEU A 178 4.84 13.60 -11.63
C LEU A 178 5.60 13.56 -12.98
N GLY A 179 4.87 13.44 -14.10
CA GLY A 179 5.36 13.32 -15.47
C GLY A 179 6.60 14.14 -15.80
N GLY A 180 7.54 13.48 -16.48
CA GLY A 180 8.86 14.02 -16.83
C GLY A 180 9.93 12.96 -17.11
N GLY A 181 9.53 11.70 -17.38
CA GLY A 181 10.40 10.54 -17.48
C GLY A 181 10.55 9.76 -16.17
N PRO A 182 10.98 8.48 -16.22
CA PRO A 182 11.19 7.68 -15.02
C PRO A 182 12.29 8.31 -14.17
N ARG A 183 11.99 8.63 -12.92
CA ARG A 183 13.01 8.92 -11.90
C ARG A 183 13.02 7.78 -10.89
N PRO A 184 13.84 6.74 -11.11
CA PRO A 184 13.99 5.66 -10.15
C PRO A 184 14.42 6.24 -8.80
N SER A 185 13.76 5.85 -7.71
CA SER A 185 14.08 6.30 -6.37
C SER A 185 14.41 5.10 -5.50
N ARG A 186 15.66 5.00 -5.06
CA ARG A 186 16.10 3.97 -4.09
C ARG A 186 15.33 4.07 -2.77
N GLY A 187 14.93 5.29 -2.38
CA GLY A 187 14.12 5.50 -1.17
C GLY A 187 12.71 4.92 -1.29
N LEU A 188 12.01 5.17 -2.39
CA LEU A 188 10.67 4.61 -2.62
C LEU A 188 10.70 3.09 -2.82
N ALA A 189 11.71 2.57 -3.53
CA ALA A 189 11.94 1.13 -3.61
C ALA A 189 12.24 0.55 -2.20
N GLY A 190 12.99 1.29 -1.37
CA GLY A 190 13.23 0.96 0.04
C GLY A 190 11.94 0.84 0.84
N VAL A 191 11.06 1.84 0.79
CA VAL A 191 9.75 1.80 1.47
C VAL A 191 8.95 0.57 1.07
N TYR A 192 8.81 0.31 -0.24
CA TYR A 192 8.10 -0.85 -0.76
C TYR A 192 8.73 -2.18 -0.29
N THR A 193 10.06 -2.28 -0.35
CA THR A 193 10.80 -3.47 0.08
C THR A 193 10.66 -3.71 1.58
N THR A 194 10.71 -2.65 2.38
CA THR A 194 10.52 -2.73 3.83
C THR A 194 9.14 -3.27 4.17
N MET A 195 8.08 -2.77 3.53
CA MET A 195 6.72 -3.32 3.72
C MET A 195 6.66 -4.80 3.35
N ALA A 196 7.15 -5.16 2.17
CA ALA A 196 7.17 -6.55 1.72
C ALA A 196 7.87 -7.49 2.73
N VAL A 197 9.04 -7.09 3.25
CA VAL A 197 9.79 -7.89 4.23
C VAL A 197 9.08 -7.94 5.57
N MET A 198 8.64 -6.81 6.10
CA MET A 198 8.01 -6.72 7.42
C MET A 198 6.70 -7.51 7.48
N GLU A 199 5.88 -7.46 6.42
CA GLU A 199 4.63 -8.21 6.35
C GLU A 199 4.87 -9.70 6.12
N THR A 200 5.86 -10.07 5.29
CA THR A 200 6.27 -11.48 5.14
C THR A 200 6.67 -12.08 6.49
N VAL A 201 7.53 -11.38 7.24
CA VAL A 201 7.95 -11.81 8.59
C VAL A 201 6.77 -11.77 9.56
N GLY A 202 5.94 -10.75 9.46
CA GLY A 202 4.72 -10.56 10.24
C GLY A 202 3.83 -11.79 10.20
N PHE A 203 3.40 -12.18 8.99
CA PHE A 203 2.57 -13.37 8.80
C PHE A 203 3.29 -14.68 9.06
N ALA A 204 4.60 -14.79 8.77
CA ALA A 204 5.32 -16.03 8.96
C ALA A 204 5.57 -16.37 10.44
N ALA A 205 5.76 -15.36 11.29
CA ALA A 205 6.31 -15.59 12.64
C ALA A 205 5.76 -14.68 13.75
N VAL A 206 5.17 -13.52 13.45
CA VAL A 206 4.79 -12.54 14.48
C VAL A 206 3.29 -12.63 14.79
N PHE A 207 2.44 -12.57 13.76
CA PHE A 207 1.00 -12.63 13.92
C PHE A 207 0.55 -14.02 14.38
N GLN A 208 -0.46 -14.04 15.25
CA GLN A 208 -0.97 -15.26 15.85
C GLN A 208 -2.45 -15.46 15.46
N PRO A 209 -2.80 -16.62 14.84
CA PRO A 209 -1.89 -17.68 14.42
C PRO A 209 -1.01 -17.27 13.22
N PRO A 210 0.18 -17.87 13.03
CA PRO A 210 0.99 -17.64 11.84
C PRO A 210 0.27 -18.09 10.56
N ASP A 211 0.53 -17.39 9.47
CA ASP A 211 -0.05 -17.64 8.16
C ASP A 211 1.03 -17.76 7.07
N PRO A 212 1.65 -18.96 6.91
CA PRO A 212 2.70 -19.17 5.93
C PRO A 212 2.23 -19.01 4.48
N LEU A 213 0.93 -19.20 4.22
CA LEU A 213 0.36 -19.04 2.88
C LEU A 213 0.31 -17.56 2.50
N VAL A 214 -0.18 -16.70 3.40
CA VAL A 214 -0.16 -15.24 3.18
C VAL A 214 1.27 -14.72 3.12
N ALA A 215 2.14 -15.18 4.02
CA ALA A 215 3.57 -14.85 4.00
C ALA A 215 4.21 -15.16 2.64
N ALA A 216 3.97 -16.36 2.10
CA ALA A 216 4.51 -16.78 0.81
C ALA A 216 3.86 -16.03 -0.36
N ALA A 217 2.54 -15.90 -0.39
CA ALA A 217 1.81 -15.28 -1.49
C ALA A 217 2.17 -13.80 -1.65
N GLY A 218 2.05 -13.01 -0.57
CA GLY A 218 2.44 -11.61 -0.58
C GLY A 218 3.96 -11.44 -0.74
N GLY A 219 4.75 -12.28 -0.07
CA GLY A 219 6.21 -12.16 -0.03
C GLY A 219 6.84 -12.44 -1.39
N MET A 220 6.38 -13.47 -2.10
CA MET A 220 6.81 -13.74 -3.47
C MET A 220 6.32 -12.66 -4.44
N SER A 221 5.06 -12.22 -4.31
CA SER A 221 4.47 -11.25 -5.23
C SER A 221 5.13 -9.87 -5.12
N MET A 222 5.17 -9.29 -3.92
CA MET A 222 5.87 -8.02 -3.70
C MET A 222 7.38 -8.17 -3.86
N GLY A 223 7.96 -9.26 -3.36
CA GLY A 223 9.40 -9.53 -3.44
C GLY A 223 9.90 -9.59 -4.87
N ALA A 224 9.13 -10.15 -5.82
CA ALA A 224 9.48 -10.16 -7.23
C ALA A 224 9.62 -8.74 -7.80
N PHE A 225 8.66 -7.85 -7.52
CA PHE A 225 8.73 -6.46 -7.97
C PHE A 225 9.88 -5.70 -7.31
N ALA A 226 10.10 -5.90 -6.00
CA ALA A 226 11.22 -5.32 -5.27
C ALA A 226 12.57 -5.77 -5.87
N ALA A 227 12.76 -7.07 -6.07
CA ALA A 227 13.98 -7.64 -6.65
C ALA A 227 14.25 -7.11 -8.06
N LEU A 228 13.23 -7.02 -8.91
CA LEU A 228 13.35 -6.45 -10.24
C LEU A 228 13.75 -4.97 -10.20
N ALA A 229 13.18 -4.18 -9.29
CA ALA A 229 13.54 -2.78 -9.11
C ALA A 229 14.99 -2.62 -8.65
N TRP A 230 15.42 -3.36 -7.61
CA TRP A 230 16.80 -3.30 -7.11
C TRP A 230 17.83 -3.74 -8.15
N ARG A 231 17.53 -4.80 -8.91
CA ARG A 231 18.38 -5.25 -10.03
C ARG A 231 18.62 -4.14 -11.06
N ARG A 232 17.61 -3.28 -11.31
CA ARG A 232 17.74 -2.14 -12.23
C ARG A 232 18.43 -0.94 -11.58
N LEU A 233 18.20 -0.70 -10.29
CA LEU A 233 18.77 0.41 -9.51
C LEU A 233 20.26 0.25 -9.19
N TRP A 234 20.80 -0.97 -9.19
CA TRP A 234 22.23 -1.24 -9.01
C TRP A 234 23.03 -1.25 -10.32
N ARG A 235 22.36 -1.44 -11.46
CA ARG A 235 22.99 -1.40 -12.78
C ARG A 235 23.15 0.03 -13.34
N LYS A 236 22.62 1.03 -12.63
CA LYS A 236 22.71 2.45 -12.94
C LYS A 236 23.53 3.13 -11.85
#